data_AF-A0A5A7W6Q9-F1
#
_entry.id   AF-A0A5A7W6Q9-F1
#
_cell.length_a   1.000
_cell.length_b   1.000
_cell.length_c   1.000
_cell.angle_alpha   90.00
_cell.angle_beta   90.00
_cell.angle_gamma   90.00
#
_symmetry.space_group_name_H-M   'P 1'
#
loop_
_entity.id
_entity.type
_entity.pdbx_description
1 polymer ?
#
loop_
_entity_poly.entity_id
_entity_poly.type
_entity_poly.pdbx_seq_one_letter_code
_entity_poly.pdbx_strand_id
1 'polypeptide(L)' 'MEAAVASAIELIVRAYIQVGDRAALVGLLDHRKRIAKDLRSRTSFNFAVPLDAVETEIDVIEAGVATFDKLPS' A
#
# COMPACT_ATOMS: atom_id res chain seq x y z
N MET A 1 4.32 -14.44 -22.69
CA MET A 1 3.67 -14.02 -21.43
C MET A 1 4.80 -13.66 -20.49
N GLU A 2 5.25 -12.41 -20.47
CA GLU A 2 6.01 -11.96 -19.30
C GLU A 2 5.00 -11.91 -18.15
N ALA A 3 5.28 -12.62 -17.07
CA ALA A 3 4.61 -12.34 -15.82
C ALA A 3 4.84 -10.85 -15.56
N ALA A 4 3.76 -10.05 -15.52
CA ALA A 4 3.87 -8.66 -15.12
C ALA A 4 4.67 -8.63 -13.81
N VAL A 5 5.83 -7.97 -13.82
CA VAL A 5 6.70 -7.89 -12.65
C VAL A 5 5.87 -7.22 -11.56
N ALA A 6 5.46 -8.02 -10.57
CA ALA A 6 4.70 -7.50 -9.45
C ALA A 6 5.52 -6.39 -8.79
N SER A 7 4.89 -5.25 -8.54
CA SER A 7 5.57 -4.15 -7.86
C SER A 7 6.01 -4.60 -6.45
N ALA A 8 7.05 -3.96 -5.90
CA ALA A 8 7.55 -4.35 -4.58
C ALA A 8 6.44 -4.32 -3.50
N ILE A 9 5.50 -3.36 -3.61
CA ILE A 9 4.38 -3.26 -2.68
C ILE A 9 3.38 -4.41 -2.84
N GLU A 10 3.10 -4.88 -4.05
CA GLU A 10 2.24 -6.05 -4.29
C GLU A 10 2.83 -7.33 -3.66
N LEU A 11 4.15 -7.50 -3.73
CA LEU A 11 4.85 -8.63 -3.12
C LEU A 11 4.76 -8.59 -1.58
N ILE A 12 4.93 -7.40 -0.98
CA ILE A 12 4.80 -7.20 0.47
C ILE A 12 3.36 -7.48 0.92
N VAL A 13 2.36 -6.93 0.23
CA VAL A 13 0.94 -7.16 0.53
C VAL A 13 0.60 -8.64 0.44
N ARG A 14 1.04 -9.32 -0.63
CA ARG A 14 0.84 -10.77 -0.79
C ARG A 14 1.47 -11.54 0.36
N ALA A 15 2.68 -11.18 0.80
CA ALA A 15 3.35 -11.84 1.91
C ALA A 15 2.54 -11.73 3.22
N TYR A 16 2.04 -10.53 3.57
CA TYR A 16 1.22 -10.34 4.77
C TYR A 16 -0.09 -11.14 4.74
N ILE A 17 -0.73 -11.23 3.57
CA ILE A 17 -1.92 -12.08 3.40
C ILE A 17 -1.58 -13.55 3.61
N GLN A 18 -0.49 -14.03 3.01
CA GLN A 18 -0.07 -15.43 3.12
C GLN A 18 0.26 -15.87 4.55
N VAL A 19 0.85 -14.98 5.35
CA VAL A 19 1.18 -15.27 6.76
C VAL A 19 0.04 -14.98 7.73
N GLY A 20 -1.12 -14.51 7.25
CA GLY A 20 -2.28 -14.24 8.11
C GLY A 20 -2.16 -12.96 8.95
N ASP A 21 -1.20 -12.06 8.66
CA ASP A 21 -0.92 -10.89 9.49
C ASP A 21 -1.66 -9.64 9.00
N ARG A 22 -2.95 -9.61 9.30
CA ARG A 22 -3.82 -8.46 9.02
C ARG A 22 -3.35 -7.18 9.71
N ALA A 23 -2.87 -7.29 10.94
CA ALA A 23 -2.50 -6.14 11.76
C ALA A 23 -1.31 -5.41 11.15
N ALA A 24 -0.30 -6.14 10.67
CA ALA A 24 0.81 -5.56 9.94
C ALA A 24 0.37 -4.92 8.62
N LEU A 25 -0.57 -5.53 7.89
CA LEU A 25 -1.09 -4.96 6.64
C LEU A 25 -1.84 -3.64 6.86
N VAL A 26 -2.67 -3.55 7.91
CA VAL A 26 -3.34 -2.29 8.30
C VAL A 26 -2.32 -1.26 8.81
N GLY A 27 -1.32 -1.67 9.58
CA GLY A 27 -0.25 -0.78 10.04
C GLY A 27 0.56 -0.18 8.87
N LEU A 28 0.80 -0.97 7.82
CA LEU A 28 1.42 -0.52 6.58
C LEU A 28 0.54 0.53 5.88
N LEU A 29 -0.76 0.27 5.75
CA LEU A 29 -1.73 1.22 5.17
C LEU A 29 -1.72 2.57 5.91
N ASP A 30 -1.81 2.54 7.24
CA ASP A 30 -1.80 3.73 8.07
C ASP A 30 -0.51 4.53 7.91
N HIS A 31 0.63 3.84 7.82
CA HIS A 31 1.91 4.48 7.59
C HIS A 31 1.97 5.18 6.23
N ARG A 32 1.50 4.55 5.15
CA ARG A 32 1.44 5.16 3.81
C ARG A 32 0.49 6.37 3.78
N LYS A 33 -0.68 6.26 4.40
CA LYS A 33 -1.64 7.39 4.53
C LYS A 33 -1.04 8.58 5.27
N ARG A 34 -0.23 8.35 6.31
CA ARG A 34 0.52 9.43 6.98
C ARG A 34 1.52 10.12 6.05
N ILE A 35 2.28 9.35 5.26
CA ILE A 35 3.21 9.93 4.27
C ILE A 35 2.46 10.76 3.23
N ALA A 36 1.36 10.26 2.66
CA ALA A 36 0.57 11.01 1.69
C ALA A 36 0.05 12.33 2.28
N LYS A 37 -0.44 12.31 3.53
CA LYS A 37 -0.86 13.52 4.26
C LYS A 37 0.30 14.51 4.41
N ASP A 38 1.47 14.03 4.82
CA ASP A 38 2.65 14.87 5.00
C ASP A 38 3.11 15.48 3.68
N LEU A 39 3.11 14.72 2.58
CA LEU A 39 3.45 15.21 1.24
C LEU A 39 2.47 16.30 0.76
N ARG A 40 1.15 16.10 0.94
CA ARG A 40 0.13 17.10 0.60
C ARG A 40 0.25 18.38 1.43
N SER A 41 0.76 18.29 2.66
CA SER A 41 0.90 19.45 3.54
C SER A 41 2.08 20.37 3.19
N ARG A 42 3.02 19.90 2.34
CA ARG A 42 4.23 20.65 1.98
C ARG A 42 3.99 21.48 0.72
N THR A 43 4.19 22.79 0.83
CA THR A 43 4.04 23.75 -0.27
C THR A 43 5.39 24.22 -0.85
N SER A 44 6.50 23.89 -0.19
CA SER A 44 7.84 24.38 -0.54
C SER A 44 8.49 23.69 -1.73
N PHE A 45 8.01 22.50 -2.13
CA PHE A 45 8.50 21.75 -3.28
C PHE A 45 7.34 21.07 -4.01
N ASN A 46 7.53 20.78 -5.30
CA ASN A 46 6.58 19.95 -6.04
C ASN A 46 6.75 18.48 -5.66
N PHE A 47 5.81 17.94 -4.90
CA PHE A 47 5.76 16.53 -4.49
C PHE A 47 4.77 15.70 -5.32
N ALA A 48 4.32 16.16 -6.49
CA ALA A 48 3.30 15.43 -7.28
C ALA A 48 3.72 13.99 -7.61
N VAL A 49 4.96 13.79 -8.09
CA VAL A 49 5.46 12.45 -8.45
C VAL A 49 5.55 11.51 -7.24
N PRO A 50 6.22 11.87 -6.12
CA PRO A 50 6.24 10.99 -4.96
C PRO A 50 4.87 10.82 -4.30
N LEU A 51 3.97 11.80 -4.41
CA LEU A 51 2.60 11.66 -3.91
C LEU A 51 1.82 10.61 -4.72
N ASP A 52 1.88 10.68 -6.05
CA ASP A 52 1.23 9.73 -6.96
C ASP A 52 1.73 8.28 -6.73
N ALA A 53 3.03 8.11 -6.52
CA ALA A 53 3.60 6.81 -6.16
C ALA A 53 3.04 6.28 -4.83
N VAL A 54 2.94 7.12 -3.80
CA VAL A 54 2.40 6.72 -2.48
C VAL A 54 0.89 6.46 -2.57
N GLU A 55 0.15 7.21 -3.37
CA GLU A 55 -1.29 6.99 -3.61
C GLU A 55 -1.52 5.65 -4.32
N THR A 56 -0.71 5.31 -5.31
CA THR A 56 -0.73 3.99 -5.96
C THR A 56 -0.42 2.86 -4.97
N GLU A 57 0.58 3.05 -4.09
CA GLU A 57 0.86 2.09 -3.01
C GLU A 57 -0.33 1.91 -2.06
N ILE A 58 -1.02 3.00 -1.69
CA ILE A 58 -2.21 2.97 -0.83
C ILE A 58 -3.30 2.11 -1.48
N ASP A 59 -3.60 2.32 -2.76
CA ASP A 59 -4.63 1.58 -3.48
C ASP A 59 -4.36 0.05 -3.48
N VAL A 60 -3.09 -0.33 -3.71
CA VAL A 60 -2.68 -1.75 -3.66
C VAL A 60 -2.86 -2.33 -2.26
N ILE A 61 -2.50 -1.60 -1.20
CA ILE A 61 -2.64 -2.07 0.18
C ILE A 61 -4.12 -2.15 0.58
N GLU A 62 -4.95 -1.18 0.19
CA GLU A 62 -6.40 -1.21 0.48
C GLU A 62 -7.08 -2.41 -0.19
N ALA A 63 -6.72 -2.70 -1.45
CA ALA A 63 -7.18 -3.92 -2.13
C ALA A 63 -6.69 -5.19 -1.40
N GLY A 64 -5.47 -5.17 -0.87
CA GLY A 64 -4.91 -6.22 -0.03
C GLY A 64 -5.70 -6.47 1.24
N VAL A 65 -6.02 -5.42 2.01
CA VAL A 65 -6.84 -5.51 3.24
C VAL A 65 -8.23 -6.05 2.92
N ALA A 66 -8.87 -5.52 1.87
CA ALA A 66 -10.19 -5.99 1.45
C ALA A 66 -10.18 -7.44 0.98
N THR A 67 -9.06 -7.92 0.43
CA THR A 67 -8.86 -9.33 0.06
C THR A 67 -8.72 -10.19 1.32
N PHE A 68 -7.89 -9.75 2.26
CA PHE A 68 -7.71 -10.44 3.55
C PHE A 68 -9.04 -10.61 4.27
N ASP A 69 -9.85 -9.56 4.37
CA ASP A 69 -11.13 -9.54 5.10
C ASP A 69 -12.19 -10.48 4.50
N LYS A 70 -11.98 -10.95 3.28
CA LYS A 70 -12.84 -11.92 2.59
C LYS A 70 -12.35 -13.36 2.74
N LEU A 71 -11.16 -13.59 3.30
CA LEU A 71 -10.65 -14.94 3.51
C LEU A 71 -11.38 -15.61 4.68
N PRO A 72 -11.74 -16.91 4.55
CA PRO A 72 -12.28 -17.67 5.67
C PRO A 72 -11.21 -17.83 6.77
N SER A 73 -11.61 -17.57 8.02
CA SER A 73 -10.77 -17.69 9.23
C SER A 73 -10.52 -19.13 9.64
#